data_AF-A0A8H6PGR6-F1
#
_entry.id   AF-A0A8H6PGR6-F1
#
_cell.length_a   1.000
_cell.length_b   1.000
_cell.length_c   1.000
_cell.angle_alpha   90.00
_cell.angle_beta   90.00
_cell.angle_gamma   90.00
#
_symmetry.space_group_name_H-M   'P 1'
#
loop_
_entity.id
_entity.type
_entity.pdbx_description
1 polymer ?
#
loop_
_entity_poly.entity_id
_entity_poly.type
_entity_poly.pdbx_seq_one_letter_code
_entity_poly.pdbx_strand_id
1 'polypeptide(L)'
;MVEVPEENTTIATPVVASLSSLLTLALILFGIRMHPRLYPKVNVAATDYLITAALGGYNHEIAYNNSKLAAVYLANKIERDYGAQGLHSTSLHPGAINTDISRNIPPEFVEALMTNPYILKILKWAEQGAATTVWAAVGKEWENNGGKYLEDVREAEQGEDDGQIFGGGWVKQTYNPEEEDRLWRASLKILNLEGEA
;
A
#
# COMPACT_ATOMS: atom_id res chain seq x y z
N MET A 1 -23.50 -39.45 32.07
CA MET A 1 -24.78 -39.01 31.48
C MET A 1 -25.17 -37.74 32.19
N VAL A 2 -25.02 -36.60 31.52
CA VAL A 2 -25.54 -35.30 31.94
C VAL A 2 -26.24 -34.75 30.70
N GLU A 3 -27.56 -34.68 30.75
CA GLU A 3 -28.42 -34.18 29.68
C GLU A 3 -28.30 -32.66 29.59
N VAL A 4 -28.26 -32.13 28.36
CA VAL A 4 -28.39 -30.70 28.06
C VAL A 4 -29.59 -30.57 27.12
N PRO A 5 -30.61 -29.74 27.43
CA PRO A 5 -31.85 -29.70 26.67
C PRO A 5 -31.72 -28.85 25.40
N GLU A 6 -32.34 -29.33 24.32
CA GLU A 6 -32.61 -28.59 23.09
C GLU A 6 -33.65 -27.49 23.36
N GLU A 7 -33.32 -26.24 23.06
CA GLU A 7 -34.33 -25.18 22.94
C GLU A 7 -34.33 -24.61 21.52
N ASN A 8 -35.38 -24.98 20.82
CA ASN A 8 -35.75 -24.57 19.48
C ASN A 8 -36.48 -23.21 19.56
N THR A 9 -35.82 -22.11 19.19
CA THR A 9 -36.49 -20.81 19.04
C THR A 9 -36.32 -20.31 17.61
N THR A 10 -37.31 -20.65 16.78
CA THR A 10 -37.56 -20.01 15.50
C THR A 10 -38.07 -18.59 15.75
N ILE A 11 -37.31 -17.57 15.34
CA ILE A 11 -37.81 -16.19 15.18
C ILE A 11 -37.59 -15.79 13.73
N ALA A 12 -38.67 -15.45 13.05
CA ALA A 12 -38.68 -15.03 11.65
C ALA A 12 -38.34 -13.52 11.51
N THR A 13 -37.29 -13.22 10.71
CA THR A 13 -37.03 -12.02 9.86
C THR A 13 -36.95 -10.62 10.51
N PRO A 14 -36.27 -9.59 9.94
CA PRO A 14 -35.82 -9.41 8.54
C PRO A 14 -34.36 -8.89 8.33
N VAL A 15 -33.88 -8.96 7.09
CA VAL A 15 -32.93 -8.04 6.43
C VAL A 15 -31.96 -7.29 7.35
N VAL A 16 -30.92 -7.97 7.83
CA VAL A 16 -29.67 -7.34 8.27
C VAL A 16 -28.55 -8.04 7.53
N ALA A 17 -28.50 -7.78 6.23
CA ALA A 17 -27.26 -7.81 5.48
C ALA A 17 -26.37 -6.70 6.07
N SER A 18 -25.61 -7.02 7.11
CA SER A 18 -24.69 -6.08 7.76
C SER A 18 -23.27 -6.62 7.61
N LEU A 19 -22.58 -6.10 6.58
CA LEU A 19 -21.28 -5.43 6.67
C LEU A 19 -20.17 -6.08 7.51
N SER A 20 -20.22 -7.40 7.71
CA SER A 20 -19.21 -8.17 8.46
C SER A 20 -18.21 -8.87 7.54
N SER A 21 -18.35 -8.73 6.22
CA SER A 21 -17.51 -9.37 5.20
C SER A 21 -16.61 -8.40 4.41
N LEU A 22 -16.56 -7.12 4.78
CA LEU A 22 -15.49 -6.21 4.36
C LEU A 22 -14.44 -6.12 5.47
N LEU A 23 -13.81 -7.28 5.67
CA LEU A 23 -12.63 -7.46 6.49
C LEU A 23 -11.58 -6.43 6.03
N THR A 24 -11.16 -5.58 6.96
CA THR A 24 -10.05 -4.61 6.90
C THR A 24 -9.04 -4.95 5.79
N LEU A 25 -9.13 -4.23 4.67
CA LEU A 25 -8.23 -4.39 3.53
C LEU A 25 -6.87 -3.73 3.87
N ALA A 26 -6.08 -4.40 4.71
CA ALA A 26 -4.69 -4.04 4.96
C ALA A 26 -3.87 -4.34 3.69
N LEU A 27 -3.81 -3.37 2.77
CA LEU A 27 -2.97 -3.44 1.58
C LEU A 27 -1.49 -3.37 2.00
N ILE A 28 -0.83 -4.54 2.01
CA ILE A 28 0.62 -4.69 2.19
C ILE A 28 1.33 -4.11 0.97
N LEU A 29 2.00 -2.96 1.12
CA LEU A 29 2.63 -2.26 0.00
C LEU A 29 4.09 -1.89 0.31
N PHE A 30 5.01 -2.78 -0.06
CA PHE A 30 6.43 -2.44 -0.18
C PHE A 30 6.63 -1.21 -1.07
N GLY A 31 7.36 -0.21 -0.61
CA GLY A 31 7.58 1.05 -1.32
C GLY A 31 8.96 1.60 -1.00
N ILE A 32 9.90 1.37 -1.93
CA ILE A 32 11.19 2.05 -1.97
C ILE A 32 10.95 3.57 -1.79
N ARG A 33 11.78 4.25 -0.99
CA ARG A 33 11.64 5.70 -0.74
C ARG A 33 11.66 6.46 -2.07
N MET A 34 10.59 7.21 -2.27
CA MET A 34 10.22 7.76 -3.56
C MET A 34 11.02 9.03 -3.85
N HIS A 35 11.68 9.10 -5.01
CA HIS A 35 12.48 10.26 -5.43
C HIS A 35 12.07 10.77 -6.81
N PRO A 36 11.96 12.08 -7.06
CA PRO A 36 11.52 12.67 -8.32
C PRO A 36 12.26 12.19 -9.59
N ARG A 37 13.54 11.78 -9.50
CA ARG A 37 14.24 11.18 -10.66
C ARG A 37 13.77 9.77 -11.03
N LEU A 38 13.17 9.03 -10.10
CA LEU A 38 12.59 7.70 -10.34
C LEU A 38 11.12 7.78 -10.78
N TYR A 39 10.49 8.95 -10.65
CA TYR A 39 9.07 9.18 -10.89
C TYR A 39 8.83 10.53 -11.60
N PRO A 40 9.15 10.66 -12.89
CA PRO A 40 8.84 11.87 -13.64
C PRO A 40 7.33 11.93 -13.91
N LYS A 41 6.55 12.47 -12.95
CA LYS A 41 5.08 12.57 -12.96
C LYS A 41 4.38 11.21 -13.04
N VAL A 42 3.42 10.95 -12.16
CA VAL A 42 2.51 9.83 -12.38
C VAL A 42 1.74 10.17 -13.66
N ASN A 43 2.03 9.50 -14.78
CA ASN A 43 1.31 9.75 -16.02
C ASN A 43 0.05 8.89 -16.07
N VAL A 44 -0.95 9.24 -15.26
CA VAL A 44 -2.25 8.58 -15.21
C VAL A 44 -3.17 8.91 -16.40
N ALA A 45 -2.65 8.98 -17.63
CA ALA A 45 -3.52 8.77 -18.78
C ALA A 45 -3.78 7.25 -18.85
N ALA A 46 -5.03 6.82 -18.93
CA ALA A 46 -5.40 5.40 -19.04
C ALA A 46 -4.96 4.77 -20.39
N THR A 47 -3.71 4.93 -20.82
CA THR A 47 -3.28 4.65 -22.20
C THR A 47 -1.81 4.23 -22.37
N ASP A 48 -1.16 3.63 -21.36
CA ASP A 48 0.26 3.27 -21.49
C ASP A 48 0.55 1.89 -22.10
N TYR A 49 -0.47 1.21 -22.63
CA TYR A 49 -0.20 0.27 -23.74
C TYR A 49 0.27 1.01 -25.01
N LEU A 50 -0.11 2.28 -25.20
CA LEU A 50 0.28 3.09 -26.36
C LEU A 50 1.44 4.04 -26.09
N ILE A 51 1.68 4.47 -24.83
CA ILE A 51 2.86 5.29 -24.50
C ILE A 51 4.14 4.46 -24.37
N THR A 52 4.07 3.17 -23.99
CA THR A 52 5.20 2.24 -24.12
C THR A 52 5.69 2.16 -25.58
N ALA A 53 4.76 2.31 -26.54
CA ALA A 53 5.08 2.35 -27.97
C ALA A 53 5.57 3.73 -28.47
N ALA A 54 5.31 4.81 -27.74
CA ALA A 54 5.65 6.19 -28.16
C ALA A 54 6.84 6.83 -27.43
N LEU A 55 7.30 6.30 -26.28
CA LEU A 55 8.40 6.90 -25.49
C LEU A 55 9.59 5.98 -25.16
N GLY A 56 9.70 4.79 -25.78
CA GLY A 56 10.91 3.98 -25.69
C GLY A 56 10.89 2.91 -24.60
N GLY A 57 10.08 1.87 -24.81
CA GLY A 57 10.25 0.56 -24.17
C GLY A 57 9.76 0.45 -22.71
N TYR A 58 9.53 -0.78 -22.27
CA TYR A 58 9.12 -1.11 -20.91
C TYR A 58 10.32 -1.04 -19.95
N ASN A 59 10.18 -0.31 -18.84
CA ASN A 59 11.14 -0.32 -17.74
C ASN A 59 10.48 -0.92 -16.48
N HIS A 60 10.96 -2.10 -16.07
CA HIS A 60 10.37 -2.87 -14.97
C HIS A 60 10.51 -2.19 -13.61
N GLU A 61 11.62 -1.48 -13.36
CA GLU A 61 11.84 -0.76 -12.10
C GLU A 61 10.85 0.39 -11.94
N ILE A 62 10.70 1.21 -12.99
CA ILE A 62 9.74 2.33 -13.01
C ILE A 62 8.31 1.80 -12.89
N ALA A 63 7.97 0.73 -13.61
CA ALA A 63 6.63 0.13 -13.53
C ALA A 63 6.32 -0.40 -12.12
N TYR A 64 7.27 -1.11 -11.50
CA TYR A 64 7.14 -1.59 -10.13
C TYR A 64 6.94 -0.44 -9.15
N ASN A 65 7.84 0.54 -9.20
CA ASN A 65 7.81 1.76 -8.40
C ASN A 65 6.46 2.48 -8.51
N ASN A 66 5.97 2.72 -9.73
CA ASN A 66 4.67 3.35 -9.97
C ASN A 66 3.52 2.54 -9.39
N SER A 67 3.57 1.20 -9.45
CA SER A 67 2.53 0.34 -8.85
C SER A 67 2.45 0.49 -7.33
N LYS A 68 3.58 0.76 -6.67
CA LYS A 68 3.64 0.93 -5.21
C LYS A 68 3.12 2.30 -4.78
N LEU A 69 3.49 3.34 -5.50
CA LEU A 69 2.91 4.67 -5.31
C LEU A 69 1.40 4.68 -5.59
N ALA A 70 0.96 4.00 -6.64
CA ALA A 70 -0.46 3.91 -6.97
C ALA A 70 -1.29 3.34 -5.81
N ALA A 71 -0.70 2.40 -5.08
CA ALA A 71 -1.37 1.77 -3.97
C ALA A 71 -1.33 2.63 -2.68
N VAL A 72 -0.30 3.47 -2.49
CA VAL A 72 -0.32 4.56 -1.48
C VAL A 72 -1.45 5.55 -1.79
N TYR A 73 -1.54 6.00 -3.03
CA TYR A 73 -2.60 6.93 -3.46
C TYR A 73 -4.00 6.36 -3.29
N LEU A 74 -4.18 5.06 -3.58
CA LEU A 74 -5.42 4.37 -3.31
C LEU A 74 -5.79 4.44 -1.83
N ALA A 75 -4.84 4.16 -0.93
CA ALA A 75 -5.09 4.18 0.50
C ALA A 75 -5.48 5.59 0.99
N ASN A 76 -4.78 6.63 0.53
CA ASN A 76 -5.09 8.03 0.85
C ASN A 76 -6.46 8.45 0.34
N LYS A 77 -6.82 8.02 -0.88
CA LYS A 77 -8.11 8.33 -1.50
C LYS A 77 -9.26 7.69 -0.73
N ILE A 78 -9.11 6.41 -0.33
CA ILE A 78 -10.11 5.72 0.50
C ILE A 78 -10.32 6.46 1.82
N GLU A 79 -9.24 6.86 2.51
CA GLU A 79 -9.39 7.63 3.75
C GLU A 79 -10.12 8.94 3.51
N ARG A 80 -9.73 9.71 2.48
CA ARG A 80 -10.31 11.04 2.22
C ARG A 80 -11.81 10.96 1.92
N ASP A 81 -12.24 9.94 1.19
CA ASP A 81 -13.63 9.83 0.74
C ASP A 81 -14.52 9.09 1.74
N TYR A 82 -13.98 8.09 2.44
CA TYR A 82 -14.77 7.16 3.27
C TYR A 82 -14.39 7.14 4.75
N GLY A 83 -13.32 7.83 5.17
CA GLY A 83 -12.90 7.91 6.57
C GLY A 83 -13.99 8.48 7.49
N ALA A 84 -14.72 9.51 7.03
CA ALA A 84 -15.86 10.07 7.77
C ALA A 84 -17.05 9.10 7.92
N GLN A 85 -17.07 8.01 7.14
CA GLN A 85 -18.08 6.95 7.19
C GLN A 85 -17.63 5.77 8.06
N GLY A 86 -16.46 5.87 8.69
CA GLY A 86 -15.87 4.83 9.54
C GLY A 86 -15.02 3.82 8.78
N LEU A 87 -14.77 4.01 7.47
CA LEU A 87 -13.82 3.20 6.71
C LEU A 87 -12.46 3.88 6.69
N HIS A 88 -11.56 3.40 7.56
CA HIS A 88 -10.21 3.93 7.66
C HIS A 88 -9.22 3.12 6.83
N SER A 89 -8.27 3.83 6.20
CA SER A 89 -7.28 3.26 5.31
C SER A 89 -5.93 3.93 5.50
N THR A 90 -4.87 3.14 5.56
CA THR A 90 -3.50 3.61 5.78
C THR A 90 -2.55 2.87 4.84
N SER A 91 -1.45 3.52 4.44
CA SER A 91 -0.37 2.88 3.69
C SER A 91 0.82 2.63 4.62
N LEU A 92 1.68 1.67 4.28
CA LEU A 92 2.82 1.32 5.12
C LEU A 92 4.01 0.78 4.34
N HIS A 93 5.20 0.97 4.90
CA HIS A 93 6.45 0.34 4.48
C HIS A 93 6.84 -0.78 5.48
N PRO A 94 7.03 -2.03 5.00
CA PRO A 94 7.47 -3.12 5.87
C PRO A 94 8.98 -3.06 6.18
N GLY A 95 9.74 -2.19 5.50
CA GLY A 95 11.21 -2.16 5.56
C GLY A 95 11.87 -3.05 4.50
N ALA A 96 13.20 -3.06 4.48
CA ALA A 96 13.97 -3.89 3.56
C ALA A 96 13.98 -5.35 4.06
N ILE A 97 13.18 -6.23 3.47
CA ILE A 97 13.17 -7.66 3.81
C ILE A 97 13.89 -8.46 2.72
N ASN A 98 14.78 -9.37 3.13
CA ASN A 98 15.38 -10.33 2.21
C ASN A 98 14.35 -11.39 1.78
N THR A 99 13.72 -11.19 0.63
CA THR A 99 12.71 -12.10 0.05
C THR A 99 13.09 -12.42 -1.40
N ASP A 100 12.38 -13.38 -2.02
CA ASP A 100 12.58 -13.79 -3.41
C ASP A 100 12.29 -12.70 -4.46
N ILE A 101 12.00 -11.46 -4.07
CA ILE A 101 11.76 -10.35 -5.01
C ILE A 101 12.98 -10.05 -5.89
N SER A 102 14.19 -10.33 -5.40
CA SER A 102 15.45 -10.15 -6.12
C SER A 102 15.79 -11.30 -7.07
N ARG A 103 14.96 -12.35 -7.18
CA ARG A 103 15.25 -13.55 -8.01
C ARG A 103 15.50 -13.29 -9.49
N ASN A 104 14.95 -12.18 -10.02
CA ASN A 104 15.12 -11.75 -11.41
C ASN A 104 16.09 -10.58 -11.56
N ILE A 105 16.71 -10.14 -10.46
CA ILE A 105 17.73 -9.10 -10.45
C ILE A 105 19.09 -9.79 -10.67
N PRO A 106 20.01 -9.21 -11.48
CA PRO A 106 21.32 -9.79 -11.71
C PRO A 106 22.06 -10.12 -10.40
N PRO A 107 22.65 -11.31 -10.25
CA PRO A 107 23.29 -11.74 -9.00
C PRO A 107 24.34 -10.78 -8.47
N GLU A 108 25.11 -10.13 -9.35
CA GLU A 108 26.12 -9.14 -9.00
C GLU A 108 25.54 -7.92 -8.28
N PHE A 109 24.32 -7.52 -8.63
CA PHE A 109 23.65 -6.39 -7.99
C PHE A 109 23.11 -6.80 -6.62
N VAL A 110 22.57 -8.01 -6.50
CA VAL A 110 22.15 -8.58 -5.22
C VAL A 110 23.35 -8.71 -4.28
N GLU A 111 24.49 -9.19 -4.77
CA GLU A 111 25.74 -9.26 -3.99
C GLU A 111 26.22 -7.87 -3.56
N ALA A 112 26.18 -6.87 -4.44
CA ALA A 112 26.54 -5.49 -4.09
C ALA A 112 25.63 -4.90 -2.99
N LEU A 113 24.33 -5.24 -3.01
CA LEU A 113 23.40 -4.85 -1.94
C LEU A 113 23.71 -5.58 -0.63
N MET A 114 23.98 -6.88 -0.70
CA MET A 114 24.25 -7.74 0.46
C MET A 114 25.63 -7.50 1.09
N THR A 115 26.54 -6.81 0.40
CA THR A 115 27.84 -6.39 0.93
C THR A 115 27.84 -4.94 1.43
N ASN A 116 26.78 -4.17 1.16
CA ASN A 116 26.68 -2.78 1.57
C ASN A 116 26.40 -2.67 3.09
N PRO A 117 27.31 -2.08 3.89
CA PRO A 117 27.15 -1.99 5.34
C PRO A 117 25.92 -1.21 5.81
N TYR A 118 25.42 -0.28 4.99
CA TYR A 118 24.18 0.44 5.29
C TYR A 118 22.96 -0.46 5.11
N ILE A 119 22.89 -1.20 4.01
CA ILE A 119 21.79 -2.14 3.71
C ILE A 119 21.71 -3.22 4.76
N LEU A 120 22.85 -3.81 5.13
CA LEU A 120 22.91 -4.83 6.18
C LEU A 120 22.40 -4.35 7.53
N LYS A 121 22.50 -3.05 7.84
CA LYS A 121 21.98 -2.48 9.10
C LYS A 121 20.46 -2.29 9.10
N ILE A 122 19.86 -2.09 7.93
CA ILE A 122 18.41 -1.84 7.78
C ILE A 122 17.64 -3.08 7.33
N LEU A 123 18.35 -4.16 6.97
CA LEU A 123 17.76 -5.41 6.53
C LEU A 123 17.00 -6.07 7.69
N LYS A 124 15.79 -6.51 7.40
CA LYS A 124 14.86 -7.10 8.36
C LYS A 124 14.59 -8.57 8.06
N TRP A 125 14.28 -9.30 9.12
CA TRP A 125 13.66 -10.62 9.04
C TRP A 125 12.19 -10.50 8.64
N ALA A 126 11.60 -11.59 8.13
CA ALA A 126 10.22 -11.60 7.67
C ALA A 126 9.23 -11.17 8.76
N GLU A 127 9.44 -11.64 9.99
CA GLU A 127 8.63 -11.31 11.16
C GLU A 127 8.71 -9.82 11.52
N GLN A 128 9.90 -9.22 11.40
CA GLN A 128 10.10 -7.80 11.65
C GLN A 128 9.41 -6.94 10.60
N GLY A 129 9.40 -7.37 9.33
CA GLY A 129 8.71 -6.63 8.30
C GLY A 129 7.19 -6.82 8.30
N ALA A 130 6.70 -7.95 8.81
CA ALA A 130 5.27 -8.16 9.05
C ALA A 130 4.73 -7.31 10.22
N ALA A 131 5.59 -6.89 11.15
CA ALA A 131 5.18 -6.19 12.38
C ALA A 131 4.35 -4.93 12.11
N THR A 132 4.78 -4.06 11.17
CA THR A 132 4.02 -2.83 10.83
C THR A 132 2.65 -3.16 10.26
N THR A 133 2.55 -4.21 9.42
CA THR A 133 1.27 -4.66 8.86
C THR A 133 0.33 -5.17 9.94
N VAL A 134 0.82 -6.03 10.83
CA VAL A 134 -0.01 -6.56 11.93
C VAL A 134 -0.48 -5.41 12.82
N TRP A 135 0.43 -4.51 13.21
CA TRP A 135 0.10 -3.35 14.02
C TRP A 135 -0.93 -2.43 13.36
N ALA A 136 -0.79 -2.14 12.06
CA ALA A 136 -1.77 -1.35 11.31
C ALA A 136 -3.16 -2.02 11.24
N ALA A 137 -3.20 -3.36 11.19
CA ALA A 137 -4.44 -4.10 11.05
C ALA A 137 -5.20 -4.29 12.36
N VAL A 138 -4.51 -4.37 13.52
CA VAL A 138 -5.14 -4.69 14.81
C VAL A 138 -4.92 -3.65 15.91
N GLY A 139 -4.12 -2.61 15.66
CA GLY A 139 -3.84 -1.55 16.62
C GLY A 139 -5.09 -0.72 16.92
N LYS A 140 -5.40 -0.52 18.21
CA LYS A 140 -6.58 0.25 18.63
C LYS A 140 -6.50 1.71 18.21
N GLU A 141 -5.29 2.24 18.06
CA GLU A 141 -5.07 3.58 17.52
C GLU A 141 -5.59 3.78 16.09
N TRP A 142 -5.88 2.69 15.36
CA TRP A 142 -6.37 2.72 13.98
C TRP A 142 -7.88 2.53 13.84
N GLU A 143 -8.61 2.27 14.94
CA GLU A 143 -10.06 2.06 14.90
C GLU A 143 -10.83 3.29 14.39
N ASN A 144 -10.32 4.50 14.63
CA ASN A 144 -10.95 5.77 14.24
C ASN A 144 -9.94 6.74 13.60
N ASN A 145 -8.90 6.20 12.95
CA ASN A 145 -7.79 6.98 12.42
C ASN A 145 -7.22 6.31 11.18
N GLY A 146 -6.83 7.11 10.19
CA GLY A 146 -6.23 6.62 8.95
C GLY A 146 -5.55 7.75 8.17
N GLY A 147 -5.33 7.52 6.88
CA GLY A 147 -4.65 8.46 5.99
C GLY A 147 -3.17 8.67 6.32
N LYS A 148 -2.57 7.71 7.04
CA LYS A 148 -1.18 7.78 7.48
C LYS A 148 -0.29 6.88 6.63
N TYR A 149 0.99 7.23 6.60
CA TYR A 149 2.06 6.38 6.09
C TYR A 149 2.82 5.82 7.27
N LEU A 150 2.87 4.50 7.38
CA LEU A 150 3.45 3.81 8.53
C LEU A 150 4.77 3.15 8.18
N GLU A 151 5.72 3.17 9.08
CA GLU A 151 6.99 2.47 8.94
C GLU A 151 7.49 2.10 10.33
N ASP A 152 8.19 0.97 10.48
CA ASP A 152 8.81 0.57 11.75
C ASP A 152 7.85 0.61 12.96
N VAL A 153 6.60 0.17 12.78
CA VAL A 153 5.58 0.15 13.86
C VAL A 153 5.33 1.55 14.46
N ARG A 154 5.35 2.58 13.61
CA ARG A 154 4.99 3.96 13.96
C ARG A 154 4.40 4.69 12.76
N GLU A 155 3.73 5.82 13.02
CA GLU A 155 3.49 6.82 11.98
C GLU A 155 4.84 7.38 11.52
N ALA A 156 5.08 7.36 10.22
CA ALA A 156 6.33 7.80 9.65
C ALA A 156 6.41 9.33 9.62
N GLU A 157 7.58 9.87 9.93
CA GLU A 157 7.87 11.30 9.78
C GLU A 157 8.17 11.65 8.32
N GLN A 158 8.12 12.95 8.01
CA GLN A 158 8.55 13.42 6.70
C GLN A 158 10.07 13.25 6.57
N GLY A 159 10.50 12.46 5.59
CA GLY A 159 11.90 12.30 5.22
C GLY A 159 12.39 13.41 4.28
N GLU A 160 13.70 13.46 4.07
CA GLU A 160 14.32 14.35 3.08
C GLU A 160 14.04 13.86 1.64
N ASP A 161 13.81 14.78 0.71
CA ASP A 161 13.68 14.45 -0.71
C ASP A 161 15.04 14.53 -1.41
N ASP A 162 15.96 13.67 -0.96
CA ASP A 162 17.40 13.68 -1.29
C ASP A 162 17.83 12.59 -2.28
N GLY A 163 16.90 11.70 -2.65
CA GLY A 163 17.17 10.59 -3.56
C GLY A 163 17.72 9.34 -2.92
N GLN A 164 17.74 9.27 -1.59
CA GLN A 164 18.11 8.06 -0.89
C GLN A 164 16.99 7.01 -0.97
N ILE A 165 17.17 6.03 -1.87
CA ILE A 165 16.27 4.90 -2.15
C ILE A 165 15.89 4.11 -0.88
N PHE A 166 16.80 4.07 0.10
CA PHE A 166 16.65 3.31 1.35
C PHE A 166 16.46 4.21 2.59
N GLY A 167 16.21 5.50 2.40
CA GLY A 167 15.92 6.36 3.54
C GLY A 167 14.53 6.06 4.13
N GLY A 168 14.33 6.36 5.42
CA GLY A 168 13.03 6.19 6.08
C GLY A 168 12.11 7.42 5.93
N GLY A 169 10.83 7.27 6.24
CA GLY A 169 9.88 8.38 6.19
C GLY A 169 9.24 8.61 4.83
N TRP A 170 8.21 9.45 4.82
CA TRP A 170 7.48 9.81 3.61
C TRP A 170 8.01 11.11 3.00
N VAL A 171 7.88 11.27 1.68
CA VAL A 171 8.21 12.51 0.96
C VAL A 171 6.96 13.17 0.39
N LYS A 172 7.06 14.40 -0.12
CA LYS A 172 5.92 15.18 -0.64
C LYS A 172 5.05 14.40 -1.64
N GLN A 173 5.66 13.57 -2.49
CA GLN A 173 4.94 12.76 -3.46
C GLN A 173 4.00 11.72 -2.83
N THR A 174 4.22 11.33 -1.56
CA THR A 174 3.38 10.33 -0.86
C THR A 174 1.94 10.82 -0.67
N TYR A 175 1.75 12.14 -0.52
CA TYR A 175 0.45 12.77 -0.35
C TYR A 175 0.26 13.81 -1.44
N ASN A 176 -0.52 13.48 -2.46
CA ASN A 176 -0.80 14.35 -3.59
C ASN A 176 -2.26 14.20 -4.00
N PRO A 177 -3.17 14.99 -3.40
CA PRO A 177 -4.61 14.89 -3.65
C PRO A 177 -5.01 14.91 -5.13
N GLU A 178 -4.34 15.74 -5.94
CA GLU A 178 -4.63 15.88 -7.36
C GLU A 178 -4.29 14.61 -8.16
N GLU A 179 -3.12 14.03 -7.91
CA GLU A 179 -2.71 12.78 -8.58
C GLU A 179 -3.44 11.56 -8.02
N GLU A 180 -3.80 11.56 -6.73
CA GLU A 180 -4.68 10.56 -6.12
C GLU A 180 -6.05 10.52 -6.80
N ASP A 181 -6.69 11.68 -6.98
CA ASP A 181 -7.99 11.77 -7.66
C ASP A 181 -7.89 11.42 -9.15
N ARG A 182 -6.78 11.77 -9.79
CA ARG A 182 -6.52 11.40 -11.19
C ARG A 182 -6.37 9.88 -11.34
N LEU A 183 -5.58 9.25 -10.47
CA LEU A 183 -5.39 7.80 -10.44
C LEU A 183 -6.68 7.05 -10.16
N TRP A 184 -7.46 7.52 -9.19
CA TRP A 184 -8.77 6.94 -8.86
C TRP A 184 -9.70 6.91 -10.08
N ARG A 185 -9.91 8.07 -10.72
CA ARG A 185 -10.77 8.18 -11.92
C ARG A 185 -10.28 7.29 -13.07
N ALA A 186 -8.98 7.27 -13.32
CA ALA A 186 -8.42 6.41 -14.36
C ALA A 186 -8.61 4.92 -14.04
N SER A 187 -8.43 4.53 -12.77
CA SER A 187 -8.63 3.15 -12.32
C SER A 187 -10.09 2.71 -12.48
N LEU A 188 -11.04 3.55 -12.06
CA LEU A 188 -12.47 3.29 -12.27
C LEU A 188 -12.80 3.12 -13.76
N LYS A 189 -12.26 3.97 -14.63
CA LYS A 189 -12.43 3.84 -16.07
C LYS A 189 -11.87 2.53 -16.62
N ILE A 190 -10.65 2.15 -16.22
CA ILE A 190 -10.01 0.90 -16.66
C ILE A 190 -10.83 -0.33 -16.21
N LEU A 191 -11.39 -0.26 -14.99
CA LEU A 191 -12.19 -1.33 -14.40
C LEU A 191 -13.66 -1.29 -14.84
N ASN A 192 -14.08 -0.28 -15.62
CA ASN A 192 -15.46 -0.03 -16.02
C ASN A 192 -16.43 0.19 -14.83
N LEU A 193 -15.98 0.93 -13.80
CA LEU A 193 -16.71 1.23 -12.56
C LEU A 193 -17.12 2.71 -12.43
N GLU A 194 -17.12 3.48 -13.52
CA GLU A 194 -17.39 4.94 -13.49
C GLU A 194 -18.78 5.33 -12.95
N GLY A 195 -19.73 4.38 -12.84
CA GLY A 195 -21.09 4.61 -12.35
C GLY A 195 -21.34 4.21 -10.89
N GLU A 196 -20.34 3.67 -10.18
CA GLU A 196 -20.47 3.15 -8.80
C GLU A 196 -19.78 4.05 -7.74
N ALA A 197 -19.19 5.17 -8.16
CA ALA A 197 -18.37 6.06 -7.33
C ALA A 197 -19.14 7.28 -6.78
#